data_AF-A0AAJ6L2H1-F1
#
_entry.id   AF-A0AAJ6L2H1-F1
#
_cell.length_a   1.000
_cell.length_b   1.000
_cell.length_c   1.000
_cell.angle_alpha   90.00
_cell.angle_beta   90.00
_cell.angle_gamma   90.00
#
_symmetry.space_group_name_H-M   'P 1'
#
loop_
_entity.id
_entity.type
_entity.pdbx_description
1 polymer ?
#
loop_
_entity_poly.entity_id
_entity_poly.type
_entity_poly.pdbx_seq_one_letter_code
_entity_poly.pdbx_strand_id
1 'polypeptide(L)'
;MTDGVPCLHQLDTPATADLLHQHGILWAPDIIVSAGGIVHATAVELHRETSAQATVRVHGIADTLTDILRTARATGSTPAAAARARHHIEHGRR
;
A
#
# COMPACT_ATOMS: atom_id res chain seq x y z
N MET A 1 -8.09 7.47 22.86
CA MET A 1 -6.89 6.79 22.35
C MET A 1 -7.39 5.82 21.30
N THR A 2 -7.39 6.21 20.03
CA THR A 2 -7.88 5.34 18.95
C THR A 2 -6.89 4.20 18.80
N ASP A 3 -7.36 2.96 19.02
CA ASP A 3 -6.61 1.74 18.74
C ASP A 3 -5.96 1.84 17.36
N GLY A 4 -4.69 1.39 17.27
CA GLY A 4 -3.78 1.58 16.14
C GLY A 4 -4.14 0.87 14.84
N VAL A 5 -5.43 0.77 14.52
CA VAL A 5 -5.93 0.31 13.23
C VAL A 5 -5.89 1.48 12.24
N PRO A 6 -5.14 1.38 11.14
CA PRO A 6 -5.07 2.45 10.13
C PRO A 6 -6.43 2.64 9.45
N CYS A 7 -6.73 3.88 9.07
CA CYS A 7 -7.96 4.22 8.38
C CYS A 7 -8.02 3.59 6.98
N LEU A 8 -9.18 3.04 6.65
CA LEU A 8 -9.54 2.53 5.33
C LEU A 8 -10.45 3.55 4.63
N HIS A 9 -10.51 3.49 3.30
CA HIS A 9 -11.27 4.42 2.45
C HIS A 9 -10.89 5.88 2.74
N GLN A 10 -9.59 6.16 2.74
CA GLN A 10 -9.03 7.46 3.12
C GLN A 10 -9.48 8.62 2.22
N LEU A 11 -9.87 8.32 0.98
CA LEU A 11 -10.34 9.30 0.02
C LEU A 11 -11.85 9.15 -0.18
N ASP A 12 -12.54 10.28 -0.25
CA ASP A 12 -13.96 10.38 -0.61
C ASP A 12 -14.18 10.04 -2.09
N THR A 13 -13.27 10.47 -2.97
CA THR A 13 -13.29 10.18 -4.40
C THR A 13 -11.86 9.97 -4.95
N PRO A 14 -11.70 9.28 -6.09
CA PRO A 14 -10.38 9.16 -6.74
C PRO A 14 -9.73 10.51 -7.09
N ALA A 15 -10.53 11.54 -7.41
CA ALA A 15 -10.04 12.87 -7.77
C ALA A 15 -9.29 13.56 -6.63
N THR A 16 -9.57 13.19 -5.38
CA THR A 16 -8.87 13.72 -4.21
C THR A 16 -7.39 13.34 -4.20
N ALA A 17 -7.02 12.18 -4.79
CA ALA A 17 -5.61 11.83 -4.98
C ALA A 17 -4.89 12.80 -5.92
N ASP A 18 -5.59 13.27 -6.96
CA ASP A 18 -5.03 14.23 -7.93
C ASP A 18 -4.84 15.60 -7.28
N LEU A 19 -5.80 16.04 -6.46
CA LEU A 19 -5.69 17.29 -5.69
C LEU A 19 -4.49 17.25 -4.73
N LEU A 20 -4.35 16.17 -3.95
CA LEU A 20 -3.20 15.98 -3.06
C LEU A 20 -1.88 16.09 -3.84
N HIS A 21 -1.79 15.45 -4.99
CA HIS A 21 -0.60 15.49 -5.84
C HIS A 21 -0.32 16.88 -6.41
N GLN A 22 -1.32 17.59 -6.92
CA GLN A 22 -1.20 18.95 -7.45
C GLN A 22 -0.68 19.94 -6.39
N HIS A 23 -1.04 19.72 -5.13
CA HIS A 23 -0.57 20.53 -4.00
C HIS A 23 0.77 20.05 -3.41
N GLY A 24 1.44 19.07 -4.03
CA GLY A 24 2.72 18.54 -3.54
C GLY A 24 2.61 17.73 -2.26
N ILE A 25 1.41 17.28 -1.88
CA ILE A 25 1.17 16.48 -0.69
C ILE A 25 1.40 15.01 -1.03
N LEU A 26 2.44 14.43 -0.44
CA LEU A 26 2.74 13.01 -0.58
C LEU A 26 1.75 12.20 0.26
N TRP A 27 0.88 11.45 -0.42
CA TRP A 27 -0.09 10.58 0.21
C TRP A 27 0.25 9.10 -0.02
N ALA A 28 0.18 8.31 1.05
CA ALA A 28 0.40 6.87 1.02
C ALA A 28 -0.95 6.13 0.96
N PRO A 29 -1.23 5.33 -0.10
CA PRO A 29 -2.52 4.67 -0.25
C PRO A 29 -2.84 3.66 0.85
N ASP A 30 -4.06 3.72 1.40
CA ASP A 30 -4.59 2.81 2.42
C ASP A 30 -4.50 1.32 2.04
N ILE A 31 -4.79 0.96 0.79
CA ILE A 31 -4.68 -0.41 0.28
C ILE A 31 -3.27 -1.02 0.46
N ILE A 32 -2.25 -0.17 0.63
CA ILE A 32 -0.88 -0.59 0.90
C ILE A 32 -0.58 -0.48 2.39
N VAL A 33 -0.73 0.71 2.99
CA VAL A 33 -0.27 0.96 4.37
C VAL A 33 -1.11 0.23 5.42
N SER A 34 -2.35 -0.13 5.12
CA SER A 34 -3.24 -0.85 6.01
C SER A 34 -3.11 -2.38 5.91
N ALA A 35 -2.25 -2.89 5.02
CA ALA A 35 -2.12 -4.32 4.75
C ALA A 35 -1.44 -5.14 5.87
N GLY A 36 -0.90 -4.49 6.91
CA GLY A 36 -0.14 -5.17 7.98
C GLY A 36 -0.91 -6.30 8.65
N GLY A 37 -2.19 -6.08 8.97
CA GLY A 37 -3.03 -7.08 9.63
C GLY A 37 -3.24 -8.33 8.77
N ILE A 38 -3.61 -8.17 7.49
CA ILE A 38 -3.85 -9.30 6.60
C ILE A 38 -2.57 -10.05 6.24
N VAL A 39 -1.44 -9.34 6.06
CA VAL A 39 -0.13 -9.96 5.82
C VAL A 39 0.29 -10.80 7.02
N HIS A 40 0.13 -10.27 8.23
CA HIS A 40 0.47 -11.00 9.46
C HIS A 40 -0.42 -12.23 9.67
N ALA A 41 -1.74 -12.06 9.59
CA ALA A 41 -2.69 -13.15 9.75
C ALA A 41 -2.45 -14.26 8.71
N THR A 42 -2.25 -13.90 7.44
CA THR A 42 -1.92 -14.86 6.37
C THR A 42 -0.65 -15.65 6.68
N ALA A 43 0.41 -14.97 7.15
CA ALA A 43 1.68 -15.61 7.51
C ALA A 43 1.51 -16.63 8.65
N VAL A 44 0.83 -16.25 9.73
CA VAL A 44 0.68 -17.09 10.91
C VAL A 44 -0.35 -18.21 10.68
N GLU A 45 -1.52 -17.89 10.14
CA GLU A 45 -2.66 -18.80 10.07
C GLU A 45 -2.57 -19.75 8.88
N LEU A 46 -2.20 -19.25 7.69
CA LEU A 46 -2.14 -20.06 6.47
C LEU A 46 -0.76 -20.67 6.24
N HIS A 47 0.30 -19.91 6.52
CA HIS A 47 1.68 -20.36 6.27
C HIS A 47 2.38 -20.95 7.51
N ARG A 48 1.71 -20.97 8.68
CA ARG A 48 2.24 -21.53 9.94
C ARG A 48 3.58 -20.91 10.34
N GLU A 49 3.82 -19.66 9.96
CA GLU A 49 5.04 -18.94 10.27
C GLU A 49 5.04 -18.44 11.72
N THR A 50 6.24 -18.22 12.25
CA THR A 50 6.40 -17.56 13.55
C THR A 50 5.99 -16.10 13.46
N SER A 51 5.59 -15.52 14.59
CA SER A 51 5.29 -14.09 14.69
C SER A 51 6.45 -13.22 14.18
N ALA A 52 7.71 -13.60 14.44
CA ALA A 52 8.87 -12.88 13.96
C ALA A 52 8.99 -12.89 12.42
N GLN A 53 8.71 -14.03 11.77
CA GLN A 53 8.69 -14.12 10.30
C GLN A 53 7.54 -13.29 9.71
N ALA A 54 6.37 -13.33 10.35
CA ALA A 54 5.24 -12.50 9.96
C ALA A 54 5.55 -11.00 10.08
N THR A 55 6.27 -10.57 11.13
CA THR A 55 6.77 -9.19 11.28
C THR A 55 7.72 -8.80 10.14
N VAL A 56 8.64 -9.68 9.73
CA VAL A 56 9.51 -9.42 8.57
C VAL A 56 8.70 -9.21 7.30
N ARG A 57 7.64 -10.01 7.08
CA ARG A 57 6.74 -9.81 5.92
C ARG A 57 6.00 -8.47 5.97
N VAL A 58 5.52 -8.08 7.15
CA VAL A 58 4.87 -6.77 7.35
C VAL A 58 5.85 -5.63 7.02
N HIS A 59 7.13 -5.76 7.36
CA HIS A 59 8.13 -4.75 6.97
C HIS A 59 8.28 -4.59 5.45
N GLY A 60 8.03 -5.64 4.66
CA GLY A 60 8.03 -5.56 3.18
C GLY A 60 6.95 -4.63 2.58
N ILE A 61 5.97 -4.20 3.38
CA ILE A 61 5.01 -3.16 2.99
C ILE A 61 5.74 -1.83 2.72
N ALA A 62 6.78 -1.51 3.49
CA ALA A 62 7.56 -0.29 3.31
C ALA A 62 8.31 -0.29 1.96
N ASP A 63 8.85 -1.44 1.55
CA ASP A 63 9.50 -1.60 0.25
C ASP A 63 8.50 -1.44 -0.89
N THR A 64 7.32 -2.07 -0.75
CA THR A 64 6.23 -1.95 -1.72
C THR A 64 5.75 -0.52 -1.89
N LEU A 65 5.57 0.20 -0.76
CA LEU A 65 5.21 1.62 -0.79
C LEU A 65 6.30 2.45 -1.46
N THR A 66 7.57 2.22 -1.12
CA THR A 66 8.71 2.94 -1.70
C THR A 66 8.75 2.78 -3.22
N ASP A 67 8.52 1.57 -3.73
CA ASP A 67 8.44 1.31 -5.17
C ASP A 67 7.30 2.06 -5.85
N ILE A 68 6.11 2.06 -5.24
CA ILE A 68 4.93 2.77 -5.76
C ILE A 68 5.21 4.27 -5.83
N LEU A 69 5.76 4.86 -4.75
CA LEU A 69 6.07 6.28 -4.68
C LEU A 69 7.16 6.66 -5.70
N ARG A 70 8.20 5.83 -5.85
CA ARG A 70 9.25 6.00 -6.86
C ARG A 70 8.68 5.94 -8.28
N THR A 71 7.78 5.00 -8.53
CA THR A 71 7.11 4.86 -9.84
C THR A 71 6.25 6.08 -10.14
N ALA A 72 5.39 6.48 -9.20
CA ALA A 72 4.55 7.67 -9.31
C ALA A 72 5.37 8.92 -9.66
N ARG A 73 6.50 9.12 -8.96
CA ARG A 73 7.43 10.22 -9.23
C ARG A 73 8.06 10.12 -10.63
N ALA A 74 8.48 8.93 -11.05
CA ALA A 74 9.11 8.73 -12.35
C ALA A 74 8.15 8.94 -13.53
N THR A 75 6.87 8.60 -13.35
CA THR A 75 5.84 8.71 -14.39
C THR A 75 4.99 9.99 -14.30
N GLY A 76 5.23 10.84 -13.30
CA GLY A 76 4.41 12.05 -13.07
C GLY A 76 2.94 11.73 -12.77
N SER A 77 2.67 10.60 -12.12
CA SER A 77 1.31 10.14 -11.80
C SER A 77 1.07 10.14 -10.29
N THR A 78 -0.17 9.93 -9.87
CA THR A 78 -0.49 9.79 -8.45
C THR A 78 -0.06 8.43 -7.89
N PRO A 79 0.24 8.33 -6.59
CA PRO A 79 0.52 7.04 -5.94
C PRO A 79 -0.57 5.98 -6.17
N ALA A 80 -1.86 6.37 -6.20
CA ALA A 80 -2.95 5.46 -6.52
C ALA A 80 -2.92 4.94 -7.96
N ALA A 81 -2.58 5.79 -8.93
CA ALA A 81 -2.44 5.37 -10.33
C ALA A 81 -1.26 4.39 -10.48
N ALA A 82 -0.12 4.68 -9.86
CA ALA A 82 1.05 3.79 -9.87
C ALA A 82 0.76 2.43 -9.22
N ALA A 83 0.05 2.40 -8.09
CA ALA A 83 -0.37 1.17 -7.43
C ALA A 83 -1.28 0.30 -8.33
N ARG A 84 -2.25 0.93 -9.01
CA ARG A 84 -3.13 0.23 -9.96
C ARG A 84 -2.37 -0.36 -11.15
N ALA A 85 -1.44 0.41 -11.72
CA ALA A 85 -0.62 -0.06 -12.84
C ALA A 85 0.21 -1.29 -12.46
N ARG A 86 0.82 -1.30 -11.26
CA ARG A 86 1.57 -2.45 -10.74
C ARG A 86 0.69 -3.70 -10.61
N HIS A 87 -0.50 -3.55 -10.03
CA HIS A 87 -1.44 -4.67 -9.88
C HIS A 87 -1.80 -5.29 -11.23
N HIS A 88 -1.98 -4.47 -12.27
CA HIS A 88 -2.28 -4.95 -13.62
C HIS A 88 -1.11 -5.74 -14.24
N ILE A 89 0.14 -5.29 -14.04
CA ILE A 89 1.34 -5.99 -14.54
C ILE A 89 1.54 -7.34 -13.86
N GLU A 90 1.35 -7.41 -12.54
CA GLU A 90 1.52 -8.65 -11.76
C GLU A 90 0.45 -9.71 -12.09
N HIS A 91 -0.76 -9.28 -12.47
CA HIS A 91 -1.87 -10.17 -12.83
C HIS A 91 -2.00 -10.45 -14.33
N GLY A 92 -1.54 -9.57 -15.21
CA GLY A 92 -1.54 -9.76 -16.67
C GLY A 92 -0.43 -10.69 -17.19
N ARG A 93 0.46 -11.15 -16.30
CA ARG A 93 1.53 -12.12 -16.59
C ARG A 93 1.16 -13.58 -16.28
N ARG A 94 -0.12 -13.87 -16.00
CA ARG A 94 -0.65 -15.22 -15.75
C ARG A 94 -1.48 -15.73 -16.92
#